data_AF-A0A950NTC0-F1
#
_entry.id   AF-A0A950NTC0-F1
#
_cell.length_a   1.000
_cell.length_b   1.000
_cell.length_c   1.000
_cell.angle_alpha   90.00
_cell.angle_beta   90.00
_cell.angle_gamma   90.00
#
_symmetry.space_group_name_H-M   'P 1'
#
loop_
_entity.id
_entity.type
_entity.pdbx_description
1 polymer ?
#
loop_
_entity_poly.entity_id
_entity_poly.type
_entity_poly.pdbx_seq_one_letter_code
_entity_poly.pdbx_strand_id
1 'polypeptide(L)'
;MAHETYLREEAEEGPSDRSFGGLITGILALIAAFRFYKDEGFLWWLVAAGVLAVMTVGTPHLLSPLKRLWMKFGEILSKIVNPVVMGILFFVVLTPFAIVVRAVGKKLLATTFDPGLNSYWIERTPPAPAPDSMNHQF
;
A
#
# COMPACT_ATOMS: atom_id res chain seq x y z
N MET A 1 -30.07 5.05 -18.75
CA MET A 1 -29.83 4.62 -17.36
C MET A 1 -28.36 4.24 -17.28
N ALA A 2 -27.50 5.17 -16.89
CA ALA A 2 -26.04 4.96 -16.83
C ALA A 2 -25.70 4.45 -15.43
N HIS A 3 -25.23 3.20 -15.33
CA HIS A 3 -25.07 2.47 -14.06
C HIS A 3 -23.68 2.60 -13.42
N GLU A 4 -22.82 3.49 -13.91
CA GLU A 4 -21.44 3.53 -13.43
C GLU A 4 -21.09 4.91 -12.86
N THR A 5 -21.33 5.03 -11.55
CA THR A 5 -20.92 6.18 -10.74
C THR A 5 -19.49 5.95 -10.24
N TYR A 6 -18.49 6.09 -11.11
CA TYR A 6 -17.06 6.00 -10.74
C TYR A 6 -16.55 7.17 -9.87
N LEU A 7 -17.39 8.17 -9.62
CA LEU A 7 -17.08 9.35 -8.81
C LEU A 7 -17.52 9.19 -7.35
N ARG A 8 -17.56 7.97 -6.85
CA ARG A 8 -17.51 7.77 -5.40
C ARG A 8 -16.02 7.81 -5.05
N GLU A 9 -15.45 9.01 -4.98
CA GLU A 9 -14.38 9.24 -4.01
C GLU A 9 -14.98 8.75 -2.70
N GLU A 10 -14.60 7.54 -2.29
CA GLU A 10 -14.82 7.10 -0.93
C GLU A 10 -14.22 8.22 -0.09
N ALA A 11 -15.09 9.00 0.56
CA ALA A 11 -14.64 9.97 1.53
C ALA A 11 -13.91 9.13 2.56
N GLU A 12 -12.59 9.07 2.45
CA GLU A 12 -11.75 8.43 3.44
C GLU A 12 -11.95 9.23 4.71
N GLU A 13 -12.91 8.80 5.52
CA GLU A 13 -13.11 9.30 6.86
C GLU A 13 -11.86 8.92 7.64
N GLY A 14 -10.87 9.81 7.60
CA GLY A 14 -9.61 9.63 8.29
C GLY A 14 -9.86 9.33 9.78
N PRO A 15 -8.92 8.67 10.46
CA PRO A 15 -9.13 8.17 11.81
C PRO A 15 -9.73 9.23 12.74
N SER A 16 -10.71 8.83 13.55
CA SER A 16 -11.31 9.70 14.57
C SER A 16 -10.23 10.27 15.49
N ASP A 17 -10.39 11.52 15.95
CA ASP A 17 -9.43 12.15 16.85
C ASP A 17 -9.18 11.31 18.12
N ARG A 18 -10.21 10.56 18.56
CA ARG A 18 -10.15 9.64 19.70
C ARG A 18 -9.30 8.39 19.43
N SER A 19 -9.40 7.80 18.23
CA SER A 19 -8.59 6.63 17.88
C SER A 19 -7.12 7.00 17.74
N PHE A 20 -6.82 8.18 17.17
CA PHE A 20 -5.44 8.68 17.10
C PHE A 20 -4.83 8.92 18.48
N GLY A 21 -5.55 9.60 19.39
CA GLY A 21 -5.10 9.81 20.76
C GLY A 21 -4.95 8.49 21.54
N GLY A 22 -5.87 7.53 21.32
CA GLY A 22 -5.79 6.20 21.92
C GLY A 22 -4.54 5.43 21.51
N LEU A 23 -4.18 5.46 20.22
CA LEU A 23 -2.96 4.84 19.70
C LEU A 23 -1.70 5.45 20.33
N ILE A 24 -1.59 6.78 20.38
CA ILE A 24 -0.44 7.48 21.00
C ILE A 24 -0.33 7.12 22.48
N THR A 25 -1.45 7.14 23.19
CA THR A 25 -1.52 6.77 24.62
C THR A 25 -1.08 5.33 24.82
N GLY A 26 -1.55 4.40 23.99
CA GLY A 26 -1.15 2.99 24.04
C GLY A 26 0.35 2.79 23.80
N ILE A 27 0.93 3.47 22.80
CA ILE A 27 2.37 3.41 22.52
C ILE A 27 3.18 3.93 23.70
N LEU A 28 2.79 5.08 24.27
CA LEU A 28 3.48 5.65 25.45
C LEU A 28 3.34 4.76 26.69
N ALA A 29 2.17 4.14 26.90
CA ALA A 29 1.97 3.19 27.98
C ALA A 29 2.86 1.94 27.83
N LEU A 30 3.01 1.41 26.62
CA LEU A 30 3.94 0.31 26.33
C LEU A 30 5.40 0.72 26.56
N ILE A 31 5.80 1.91 26.14
CA ILE A 31 7.15 2.44 26.39
C ILE A 31 7.38 2.61 27.90
N ALA A 32 6.41 3.16 28.63
CA ALA A 32 6.47 3.30 30.07
C ALA A 32 6.60 1.93 30.76
N ALA A 33 5.80 0.94 30.34
CA ALA A 33 5.88 -0.43 30.84
C ALA A 33 7.25 -1.08 30.53
N PHE A 34 7.80 -0.88 29.33
CA PHE A 34 9.13 -1.38 28.99
C PHE A 34 10.24 -0.72 29.82
N ARG A 35 10.11 0.59 30.06
CA ARG A 35 11.08 1.36 30.85
C ARG A 35 11.00 1.04 32.35
N PHE A 36 9.82 0.62 32.83
CA PHE A 36 9.63 0.10 34.19
C PHE A 36 10.58 -1.07 34.47
N TYR A 37 10.73 -2.01 33.52
CA TYR A 37 11.66 -3.13 33.65
C TYR A 37 13.16 -2.74 33.63
N LYS A 38 13.50 -1.48 33.31
CA LYS A 38 14.87 -0.98 33.24
C LYS A 38 15.23 0.07 34.29
N ASP A 39 14.34 0.34 35.27
CA ASP A 39 14.56 1.19 36.45
C ASP A 39 15.16 2.59 36.19
N GLU A 40 14.92 3.17 35.02
CA GLU A 40 15.41 4.51 34.70
C GLU A 40 14.31 5.35 34.04
N GLY A 41 13.84 6.39 34.74
CA GLY A 41 12.96 7.41 34.18
C GLY A 41 11.49 7.00 33.98
N PHE A 42 11.04 5.90 34.60
CA PHE A 42 9.66 5.38 34.52
C PHE A 42 8.59 6.42 34.83
N LEU A 43 8.78 7.21 35.90
CA LEU A 43 7.81 8.21 36.35
C LEU A 43 7.49 9.27 35.28
N TRP A 44 8.50 9.75 34.55
CA TRP A 44 8.31 10.79 33.54
C TRP A 44 7.49 10.29 32.35
N TRP A 45 7.72 9.06 31.91
CA TRP A 45 6.95 8.43 30.84
C TRP A 45 5.52 8.08 31.26
N LEU A 46 5.33 7.65 32.52
CA LEU A 46 4.00 7.39 33.08
C LEU A 46 3.17 8.68 33.20
N VAL A 47 3.78 9.76 33.69
CA VAL A 47 3.12 11.08 33.78
C VAL A 47 2.78 11.60 32.39
N ALA A 48 3.71 11.48 31.42
CA ALA A 48 3.45 11.86 30.03
C ALA A 48 2.28 11.05 29.43
N ALA A 49 2.23 9.74 29.65
CA ALA A 49 1.13 8.87 29.22
C ALA A 49 -0.20 9.24 29.89
N GLY A 50 -0.18 9.54 31.18
CA GLY A 50 -1.37 9.96 31.95
C GLY A 50 -1.93 11.30 31.47
N VAL A 51 -1.08 12.30 31.24
CA VAL A 51 -1.49 13.61 30.71
C VAL A 51 -2.08 13.47 29.31
N LEU A 52 -1.47 12.66 28.44
CA LEU A 52 -1.99 12.39 27.11
C LEU A 52 -3.29 11.58 27.12
N ALA A 53 -3.46 10.63 28.05
CA ALA A 53 -4.71 9.91 28.23
C ALA A 53 -5.85 10.87 28.63
N VAL A 54 -5.58 11.79 29.57
CA VAL A 54 -6.54 12.80 30.01
C VAL A 54 -6.88 13.78 28.87
N MET A 55 -5.89 14.22 28.08
CA MET A 55 -6.13 15.06 26.90
C MET A 55 -6.93 14.34 25.81
N THR A 56 -6.70 13.03 25.62
CA THR A 56 -7.43 12.22 24.63
C THR A 56 -8.92 12.12 24.97
N VAL A 57 -9.25 11.97 26.27
CA VAL A 57 -10.64 11.84 26.73
C VAL A 57 -11.32 13.21 26.91
N GLY A 58 -10.60 14.21 27.45
CA GLY A 58 -11.15 15.50 27.83
C GLY A 58 -11.17 16.56 26.72
N THR A 59 -10.14 16.62 25.86
CA THR A 59 -9.99 17.66 24.83
C THR A 59 -9.42 17.11 23.52
N PRO A 60 -10.11 16.14 22.87
CA PRO A 60 -9.64 15.52 21.61
C PRO A 60 -9.41 16.52 20.48
N HIS A 61 -10.07 17.69 20.52
CA HIS A 61 -9.94 18.73 19.52
C HIS A 61 -8.54 19.37 19.46
N LEU A 62 -7.80 19.39 20.57
CA LEU A 62 -6.42 19.89 20.59
C LEU A 62 -5.45 18.97 19.84
N LEU A 63 -5.80 17.67 19.70
CA LEU A 63 -5.03 16.70 18.93
C LEU A 63 -5.35 16.75 17.43
N SER A 64 -6.42 17.44 17.02
CA SER A 64 -6.83 17.55 15.62
C SER A 64 -5.77 18.16 14.68
N PRO A 65 -5.10 19.30 15.02
CA PRO A 65 -4.02 19.83 14.18
C PRO A 65 -2.81 18.90 14.12
N LEU A 66 -2.46 18.25 15.22
CA LEU A 66 -1.36 17.28 15.28
C LEU A 66 -1.66 16.05 14.43
N LYS A 67 -2.87 15.50 14.54
CA LYS A 67 -3.36 14.40 13.69
C LYS A 67 -3.24 14.76 12.22
N ARG A 68 -3.72 15.94 11.83
CA ARG A 68 -3.67 16.39 10.43
C ARG A 68 -2.23 16.51 9.93
N LEU A 69 -1.31 17.03 10.74
CA LEU A 69 0.10 17.11 10.37
C LEU A 69 0.73 15.72 10.23
N TRP A 70 0.43 14.81 11.16
CA TRP A 70 0.89 13.43 11.14
C TRP A 70 0.39 12.67 9.90
N MET A 71 -0.89 12.83 9.54
CA MET A 71 -1.46 12.21 8.34
C MET A 71 -0.79 12.73 7.08
N LYS A 72 -0.64 14.06 6.95
CA LYS A 72 0.09 14.66 5.81
C LYS A 72 1.53 14.18 5.72
N PHE A 73 2.21 14.03 6.85
CA PHE A 73 3.55 13.45 6.88
C PHE A 73 3.54 12.00 6.40
N GLY A 74 2.58 11.19 6.85
CA GLY A 74 2.38 9.83 6.40
C GLY A 74 2.14 9.71 4.89
N GLU A 75 1.36 10.63 4.31
CA GLU A 75 1.11 10.71 2.86
C GLU A 75 2.38 11.05 2.07
N ILE A 76 3.17 12.02 2.54
CA ILE A 76 4.44 12.37 1.89
C ILE A 76 5.42 11.20 1.98
N LEU A 77 5.46 10.55 3.14
CA LEU A 77 6.31 9.39 3.36
C LEU A 77 5.87 8.22 2.47
N SER A 78 4.57 7.94 2.34
CA SER A 78 4.06 6.87 1.48
C SER A 78 4.36 7.12 0.01
N LYS A 79 4.34 8.37 -0.45
CA LYS A 79 4.78 8.74 -1.81
C LYS A 79 6.24 8.41 -2.09
N ILE A 80 7.10 8.34 -1.08
CA ILE A 80 8.52 7.95 -1.21
C ILE A 80 8.69 6.45 -1.01
N VAL A 81 8.07 5.91 0.03
CA VAL A 81 8.17 4.49 0.40
C VAL A 81 7.58 3.59 -0.69
N ASN A 82 6.44 3.96 -1.28
CA ASN A 82 5.79 3.15 -2.31
C ASN A 82 6.71 2.93 -3.54
N PRO A 83 7.27 3.97 -4.19
CA PRO A 83 8.25 3.78 -5.26
C PRO A 83 9.50 3.01 -4.83
N VAL A 84 10.02 3.25 -3.61
CA VAL A 84 11.21 2.54 -3.11
C VAL A 84 10.92 1.04 -2.96
N VAL A 85 9.82 0.68 -2.32
CA VAL A 85 9.38 -0.72 -2.16
C VAL A 85 9.13 -1.36 -3.51
N MET A 86 8.47 -0.67 -4.45
CA MET A 86 8.26 -1.16 -5.80
C MET A 86 9.59 -1.33 -6.57
N GLY A 87 10.54 -0.42 -6.39
CA GLY A 87 11.89 -0.54 -6.95
C GLY A 87 12.62 -1.76 -6.41
N ILE A 88 12.59 -1.96 -5.09
CA ILE A 88 13.18 -3.14 -4.45
C ILE A 88 12.52 -4.42 -4.98
N LEU A 89 11.19 -4.47 -5.04
CA LEU A 89 10.47 -5.62 -5.60
C LEU A 89 10.90 -5.91 -7.04
N PHE A 90 11.02 -4.87 -7.87
CA PHE A 90 11.45 -5.02 -9.25
C PHE A 90 12.87 -5.58 -9.36
N PHE A 91 13.83 -5.04 -8.61
CA PHE A 91 15.23 -5.47 -8.72
C PHE A 91 15.53 -6.79 -7.99
N VAL A 92 14.82 -7.10 -6.90
CA VAL A 92 15.07 -8.29 -6.08
C VAL A 92 14.22 -9.48 -6.50
N VAL A 93 13.02 -9.26 -7.03
CA VAL A 93 12.11 -10.35 -7.43
C VAL A 93 12.01 -10.45 -8.94
N LEU A 94 11.58 -9.38 -9.61
CA LEU A 94 11.27 -9.45 -11.05
C LEU A 94 12.53 -9.58 -11.92
N THR A 95 13.60 -8.86 -11.59
CA THR A 95 14.86 -8.87 -12.35
C THR A 95 15.54 -10.24 -12.32
N PRO A 96 15.79 -10.89 -11.16
CA PRO A 96 16.36 -12.23 -11.16
C PRO A 96 15.42 -13.25 -11.79
N PHE A 97 14.11 -13.12 -11.61
CA PHE A 97 13.14 -13.97 -12.31
C PHE A 97 13.31 -13.87 -13.84
N ALA A 98 13.43 -12.66 -14.38
CA ALA A 98 13.66 -12.44 -15.81
C ALA A 98 15.01 -13.01 -16.28
N ILE A 99 16.07 -12.88 -15.46
CA ILE A 99 17.38 -13.48 -15.74
C ILE A 99 17.26 -15.01 -15.82
N VAL A 100 16.57 -15.64 -14.87
CA VAL A 100 16.34 -17.10 -14.88
C VAL A 100 15.59 -17.54 -16.13
N VAL A 101 14.48 -16.88 -16.46
CA VAL A 101 13.70 -17.19 -17.68
C VAL A 101 14.55 -17.07 -18.94
N ARG A 102 15.40 -16.04 -19.00
CA ARG A 102 16.31 -15.82 -20.13
C ARG A 102 17.43 -16.88 -20.17
N ALA A 103 17.96 -17.29 -19.02
CA ALA A 103 18.97 -18.35 -18.93
C ALA A 103 18.42 -19.72 -19.34
N VAL A 104 17.14 -20.00 -19.06
CA VAL A 104 16.43 -21.21 -19.52
C VAL A 104 16.11 -21.13 -21.02
N GLY A 105 16.35 -20.00 -21.69
CA GLY A 105 16.12 -19.81 -23.12
C GLY A 105 14.64 -19.61 -23.50
N LYS A 106 13.76 -19.39 -22.52
CA LYS A 106 12.34 -19.12 -22.80
C LYS A 106 12.17 -17.67 -23.25
N LYS A 107 11.89 -17.49 -24.54
CA LYS A 107 11.52 -16.19 -25.10
C LYS A 107 10.00 -15.99 -24.95
N LEU A 108 9.59 -15.22 -23.94
CA LEU A 108 8.17 -14.99 -23.64
C LEU A 108 7.47 -14.09 -24.68
N LEU A 109 8.21 -13.20 -25.34
CA LEU A 109 7.71 -12.35 -26.41
C LEU A 109 8.67 -12.33 -27.60
N ALA A 110 8.12 -12.30 -28.81
CA ALA A 110 8.88 -12.07 -30.03
C ALA A 110 9.33 -10.59 -30.12
N THR A 111 10.37 -10.23 -29.37
CA THR A 111 10.86 -8.83 -29.26
C THR A 111 11.83 -8.44 -30.38
N THR A 112 12.15 -9.33 -31.32
CA THR A 112 13.14 -9.09 -32.38
C THR A 112 12.41 -8.99 -33.71
N PHE A 113 12.74 -7.96 -34.49
CA PHE A 113 12.26 -7.84 -35.86
C PHE A 113 12.98 -8.84 -36.77
N ASP A 114 12.22 -9.69 -37.44
CA ASP A 114 12.67 -10.64 -38.44
C ASP A 114 12.20 -10.20 -39.84
N PRO A 115 13.11 -9.68 -40.69
CA PRO A 115 12.78 -9.25 -42.05
C PRO A 115 12.49 -10.41 -43.01
N GLY A 116 12.73 -11.67 -42.62
CA GLY A 116 12.44 -12.85 -43.42
C GLY A 116 11.02 -13.40 -43.21
N LEU A 117 10.27 -12.88 -42.24
CA LEU A 117 8.88 -13.29 -42.01
C LEU A 117 7.92 -12.53 -42.93
N ASN A 118 7.08 -13.27 -43.64
CA ASN A 118 5.97 -12.70 -44.43
C ASN A 118 4.89 -12.06 -43.55
N SER A 119 4.74 -12.53 -42.31
CA SER A 119 3.78 -11.99 -41.33
C SER A 119 4.19 -12.41 -39.91
N TYR A 120 3.96 -11.52 -38.94
CA TYR A 120 4.08 -11.84 -37.50
C TYR A 120 2.80 -12.45 -36.92
N TRP A 121 1.77 -12.65 -37.75
CA TRP A 121 0.51 -13.23 -37.30
C TRP A 121 0.72 -14.68 -36.87
N ILE A 122 0.46 -14.97 -35.59
CA ILE A 122 0.54 -16.31 -35.04
C ILE A 122 -0.78 -17.02 -35.34
N GLU A 123 -0.76 -17.97 -36.26
CA GLU A 123 -1.93 -18.82 -36.53
C GLU A 123 -2.26 -19.67 -35.30
N ARG A 124 -3.50 -19.58 -34.83
CA ARG A 124 -3.96 -20.34 -33.67
C ARG A 124 -4.39 -21.74 -34.09
N THR A 125 -3.85 -22.75 -33.40
CA THR A 125 -4.30 -24.14 -33.49
C THR A 125 -4.74 -24.61 -32.10
N PRO A 126 -6.02 -24.99 -31.91
CA PRO A 126 -7.11 -25.00 -32.89
C PRO A 126 -7.53 -23.59 -33.33
N PRO A 127 -8.14 -23.44 -34.52
CA PRO A 127 -8.67 -22.16 -34.98
C PRO A 127 -9.65 -21.57 -33.96
N ALA A 128 -9.76 -20.24 -33.98
CA ALA A 128 -10.68 -19.54 -33.09
C ALA A 128 -12.09 -20.16 -33.16
N PRO A 129 -12.84 -20.21 -32.03
CA PRO A 129 -14.22 -20.68 -32.04
C PRO A 129 -15.01 -20.00 -33.16
N ALA A 130 -15.89 -20.75 -33.82
CA ALA A 130 -16.73 -20.20 -34.87
C ALA A 130 -17.41 -18.91 -34.38
N PRO A 131 -17.60 -17.87 -35.22
CA PRO A 131 -18.26 -16.63 -34.84
C PRO A 131 -19.61 -16.87 -34.12
N ASP A 132 -20.31 -17.94 -34.51
CA ASP A 132 -21.59 -18.37 -33.96
C ASP A 132 -21.49 -19.08 -32.59
N SER A 133 -20.30 -19.24 -32.03
CA SER A 133 -20.09 -19.83 -30.70
C SER A 133 -20.45 -18.87 -29.56
N MET A 134 -20.51 -17.56 -29.83
CA MET A 134 -20.84 -16.53 -28.85
C MET A 134 -22.35 -16.28 -28.78
N ASN A 135 -23.11 -17.29 -28.33
CA ASN A 135 -24.57 -17.23 -28.24
C ASN A 135 -25.10 -16.28 -27.14
N HIS A 136 -24.25 -15.83 -26.21
CA HIS A 136 -24.62 -14.97 -25.07
C HIS A 136 -23.61 -13.83 -24.92
N GLN A 137 -23.63 -12.88 -25.84
CA GLN A 137 -22.70 -11.73 -25.86
C GLN A 137 -23.21 -10.52 -25.06
N PHE A 138 -24.45 -10.56 -24.56
CA PHE A 138 -25.08 -9.52 -23.75
C PHE A 138 -25.83 -10.13 -22.57
#